data_AF-A0A0S4LQG9-F1
#
_entry.id   AF-A0A0S4LQG9-F1
#
_cell.length_a   1.000
_cell.length_b   1.000
_cell.length_c   1.000
_cell.angle_alpha   90.00
_cell.angle_beta   90.00
_cell.angle_gamma   90.00
#
_symmetry.space_group_name_H-M   'P 1'
#
loop_
_entity.id
_entity.type
_entity.pdbx_description
1 polymer ?
#
loop_
_entity_poly.entity_id
_entity_poly.type
_entity_poly.pdbx_seq_one_letter_code
_entity_poly.pdbx_strand_id
1 'polypeptide(L)'
;MRTYPWKTEFLLLVLVATLPGCATGHYTPLGEAGDDVIEQLKENAYRVEYRTSAFTAQAQLDAYLRRRCAELTLREGYDYFYQGGRLDVLGLWRRTAMTVTLYKNPKPVGVPDLLDAKEVLAKAATLPTTQ
;
A
#
# COMPACT_ATOMS: atom_id res chain seq x y z
N MET A 1 20.81 -58.19 11.38
CA MET A 1 20.55 -56.87 12.01
C MET A 1 19.83 -56.01 10.97
N ARG A 2 18.53 -55.74 11.19
CA ARG A 2 17.65 -55.08 10.21
C ARG A 2 17.52 -53.61 10.63
N THR A 3 18.30 -52.72 10.02
CA THR A 3 18.24 -51.28 10.28
C THR A 3 17.02 -50.71 9.58
N TYR A 4 16.11 -50.11 10.34
CA TYR A 4 14.83 -49.58 9.88
C TYR A 4 15.03 -48.20 9.22
N PRO A 5 14.83 -48.05 7.89
CA PRO A 5 15.01 -46.77 7.19
C PRO A 5 13.85 -45.78 7.45
N TRP A 6 12.79 -46.19 8.15
CA TRP A 6 11.59 -45.39 8.39
C TRP A 6 11.88 -44.13 9.22
N LYS A 7 12.72 -44.22 10.25
CA LYS A 7 12.84 -43.14 11.25
C LYS A 7 13.57 -41.89 10.75
N THR A 8 14.39 -42.00 9.70
CA THR A 8 15.18 -40.90 9.15
C THR A 8 14.42 -40.05 8.15
N GLU A 9 13.39 -40.59 7.48
CA GLU A 9 12.61 -39.82 6.51
C GLU A 9 11.62 -38.86 7.17
N PHE A 10 11.12 -39.21 8.36
CA PHE A 10 10.21 -38.35 9.12
C PHE A 10 10.88 -37.09 9.67
N LEU A 11 12.20 -37.15 9.90
CA LEU A 11 12.95 -36.03 10.49
C LEU A 11 13.32 -34.96 9.45
N LEU A 12 13.35 -35.33 8.16
CA LEU A 12 13.68 -34.41 7.07
C LEU A 12 12.46 -33.59 6.61
N LEU A 13 11.24 -34.13 6.79
CA LEU A 13 10.01 -33.44 6.39
C LEU A 13 9.58 -32.33 7.37
N VAL A 14 10.07 -32.34 8.60
CA VAL A 14 9.73 -31.34 9.64
C VAL A 14 10.55 -30.05 9.52
N LEU A 15 11.73 -30.09 8.87
CA LEU A 15 12.64 -28.94 8.81
C LEU A 15 12.22 -27.86 7.80
N VAL A 16 11.28 -28.16 6.88
CA VAL A 16 10.83 -27.21 5.84
C VAL A 16 9.60 -26.40 6.27
N ALA A 17 8.96 -26.73 7.41
CA ALA A 17 7.66 -26.18 7.79
C ALA A 17 7.70 -24.99 8.77
N THR A 18 8.87 -24.40 9.07
CA THR A 18 8.96 -23.29 10.03
C THR A 18 9.63 -22.05 9.45
N LEU A 19 9.00 -21.48 8.42
CA LEU A 19 9.01 -20.03 8.27
C LEU A 19 7.56 -19.55 8.37
N PRO A 20 7.02 -19.33 9.59
CA PRO A 20 5.92 -18.39 9.69
C PRO A 20 6.52 -17.05 9.27
N GLY A 21 6.31 -16.66 8.01
CA GLY A 21 6.61 -15.32 7.55
C GLY A 21 5.96 -14.37 8.55
N CYS A 22 6.79 -13.57 9.24
CA CYS A 22 6.30 -12.47 10.04
C CYS A 22 5.27 -11.72 9.18
N ALA A 23 4.06 -11.58 9.69
CA ALA A 23 2.99 -10.84 9.05
C ALA A 23 3.37 -9.35 9.00
N THR A 24 4.31 -9.01 8.13
CA THR A 24 4.56 -7.65 7.65
C THR A 24 3.28 -7.18 6.98
N GLY A 25 2.78 -6.01 7.40
CA GLY A 25 1.46 -5.51 7.01
C GLY A 25 1.21 -5.66 5.52
N HIS A 26 0.20 -6.46 5.16
CA HIS A 26 -0.15 -6.67 3.77
C HIS A 26 -0.76 -5.38 3.20
N TYR A 27 -0.28 -4.94 2.04
CA TYR A 27 -0.94 -3.84 1.33
C TYR A 27 -2.31 -4.32 0.84
N THR A 28 -3.37 -3.56 1.12
CA THR A 28 -4.71 -3.86 0.59
C THR A 28 -4.95 -2.98 -0.64
N PRO A 29 -4.97 -3.57 -1.85
CA PRO A 29 -5.19 -2.83 -3.08
C PRO A 29 -6.57 -2.18 -3.10
N LEU A 30 -6.71 -1.13 -3.90
CA LEU A 30 -7.95 -0.37 -3.96
C LEU A 30 -9.18 -1.21 -4.36
N GLY A 31 -9.00 -2.24 -5.20
CA GLY A 31 -10.09 -3.12 -5.62
C GLY A 31 -10.60 -4.09 -4.53
N GLU A 32 -9.78 -4.37 -3.52
CA GLU A 32 -10.18 -5.20 -2.37
C GLU A 32 -10.55 -4.38 -1.13
N ALA A 33 -10.18 -3.10 -1.13
CA ALA A 33 -10.61 -2.15 -0.12
C ALA A 33 -12.05 -1.71 -0.45
N GLY A 34 -12.95 -1.80 0.53
CA GLY A 34 -14.34 -1.38 0.33
C GLY A 34 -14.44 0.11 -0.07
N ASP A 35 -15.49 0.46 -0.81
CA ASP A 35 -15.68 1.81 -1.38
C ASP A 35 -15.74 2.93 -0.30
N ASP A 36 -16.02 2.58 0.96
CA ASP A 36 -16.05 3.48 2.12
C ASP A 36 -14.68 4.14 2.45
N VAL A 37 -13.59 3.67 1.82
CA VAL A 37 -12.24 4.24 2.00
C VAL A 37 -11.91 5.38 1.03
N ILE A 38 -12.79 5.66 0.05
CA ILE A 38 -12.62 6.76 -0.89
C ILE A 38 -13.85 7.64 -0.85
N GLU A 39 -13.65 8.90 -0.49
CA GLU A 39 -14.70 9.91 -0.47
C GLU A 39 -14.42 10.94 -1.57
N GLN A 40 -15.33 11.10 -2.53
CA GLN A 40 -15.20 12.13 -3.55
C GLN A 40 -15.63 13.49 -2.97
N LEU A 41 -14.69 14.44 -2.90
CA LEU A 41 -14.96 15.79 -2.39
C LEU A 41 -15.41 16.72 -3.52
N LYS A 42 -14.79 16.58 -4.71
CA LYS A 42 -15.09 17.32 -5.94
C LYS A 42 -14.77 16.44 -7.17
N GLU A 43 -15.14 16.91 -8.36
CA GLU A 43 -14.91 16.22 -9.64
C GLU A 43 -13.46 15.77 -9.85
N ASN A 44 -12.48 16.53 -9.35
CA ASN A 44 -11.06 16.22 -9.43
C ASN A 44 -10.37 16.15 -8.06
N ALA A 45 -11.12 16.06 -6.95
CA ALA A 45 -10.56 16.01 -5.62
C ALA A 45 -11.20 14.90 -4.78
N TYR A 46 -10.35 14.03 -4.24
CA TYR A 46 -10.75 12.83 -3.52
C TYR A 46 -10.06 12.80 -2.16
N ARG A 47 -10.75 12.27 -1.16
CA ARG A 47 -10.20 11.96 0.14
C ARG A 47 -10.00 10.45 0.22
N VAL A 48 -8.74 10.05 0.30
CA VAL A 48 -8.32 8.65 0.35
C VAL A 48 -7.98 8.32 1.78
N GLU A 49 -8.70 7.38 2.38
CA GLU A 49 -8.40 6.84 3.71
C GLU A 49 -7.63 5.52 3.57
N TYR A 50 -6.61 5.35 4.40
CA TYR A 50 -5.90 4.09 4.58
C TYR A 50 -5.86 3.73 6.06
N ARG A 51 -6.31 2.51 6.38
CA ARG A 51 -6.30 1.98 7.74
C ARG A 51 -5.29 0.85 7.84
N THR A 52 -4.43 0.91 8.84
CA THR A 52 -3.46 -0.14 9.14
C THR A 52 -3.30 -0.32 10.66
N SER A 53 -2.54 -1.34 11.06
CA SER A 53 -2.22 -1.57 12.46
C SER A 53 -1.27 -0.48 12.97
N ALA A 54 -1.26 -0.24 14.29
CA ALA A 54 -0.35 0.72 14.89
C ALA A 54 1.14 0.32 14.80
N PHE A 55 1.42 -0.94 14.44
CA PHE A 55 2.76 -1.51 14.30
C PHE A 55 3.40 -1.20 12.94
N THR A 56 2.64 -0.76 11.94
CA THR A 56 3.17 -0.36 10.63
C THR A 56 3.99 0.92 10.77
N ALA A 57 5.22 0.92 10.24
CA ALA A 57 6.08 2.09 10.24
C ALA A 57 5.46 3.25 9.45
N GLN A 58 5.73 4.50 9.86
CA GLN A 58 5.15 5.68 9.22
C GLN A 58 5.54 5.76 7.73
N ALA A 59 6.81 5.50 7.40
CA ALA A 59 7.28 5.51 6.01
C ALA A 59 6.58 4.45 5.14
N GLN A 60 6.24 3.29 5.71
CA GLN A 60 5.53 2.22 5.02
C GLN A 60 4.06 2.59 4.80
N LEU A 61 3.41 3.19 5.80
CA LEU A 61 2.06 3.75 5.67
C LEU A 61 2.00 4.83 4.58
N ASP A 62 2.99 5.72 4.53
CA ASP A 62 3.08 6.76 3.51
C ASP A 62 3.25 6.17 2.12
N ALA A 63 4.05 5.12 1.98
CA ALA A 63 4.21 4.39 0.72
C ALA A 63 2.89 3.74 0.27
N TYR A 64 2.15 3.10 1.18
CA TYR A 64 0.84 2.51 0.89
C TYR A 64 -0.20 3.54 0.50
N LEU A 65 -0.23 4.67 1.21
CA LEU A 65 -1.17 5.73 0.92
C LEU A 65 -0.88 6.36 -0.44
N ARG A 66 0.38 6.68 -0.76
CA ARG A 66 0.78 7.18 -2.09
C ARG A 66 0.46 6.19 -3.20
N ARG A 67 0.72 4.90 -2.98
CA ARG A 67 0.37 3.83 -3.92
C ARG A 67 -1.13 3.80 -4.19
N ARG A 68 -1.96 3.88 -3.14
CA ARG A 68 -3.43 3.93 -3.28
C ARG A 68 -3.90 5.17 -4.03
N CYS A 69 -3.28 6.32 -3.79
CA CYS A 69 -3.58 7.55 -4.54
C CYS A 69 -3.28 7.39 -6.03
N ALA A 70 -2.14 6.77 -6.37
CA ALA A 70 -1.77 6.49 -7.76
C ALA A 70 -2.72 5.48 -8.43
N GLU A 71 -3.13 4.42 -7.73
CA GLU A 71 -4.15 3.47 -8.21
C GLU A 71 -5.48 4.16 -8.52
N LEU A 72 -5.95 5.04 -7.62
CA LEU A 72 -7.15 5.85 -7.84
C LEU A 72 -7.00 6.78 -9.03
N THR A 73 -5.86 7.47 -9.15
CA THR A 73 -5.57 8.42 -10.23
C THR A 73 -5.70 7.76 -11.60
N LEU A 74 -5.11 6.58 -11.77
CA LEU A 74 -5.18 5.82 -13.01
C LEU A 74 -6.57 5.24 -13.26
N ARG A 75 -7.26 4.79 -12.21
CA ARG A 75 -8.63 4.27 -12.32
C ARG A 75 -9.60 5.33 -12.84
N GLU A 76 -9.45 6.57 -12.39
CA GLU A 76 -10.27 7.71 -12.82
C GLU A 76 -9.82 8.31 -14.18
N GLY A 77 -8.73 7.81 -14.77
CA GLY A 77 -8.24 8.25 -16.08
C GLY A 77 -7.39 9.54 -16.06
N TYR A 78 -6.81 9.87 -14.91
CA TYR A 78 -5.86 10.96 -14.74
C TYR A 78 -4.41 10.44 -14.77
N ASP A 79 -3.44 11.32 -15.02
CA ASP A 79 -2.01 10.94 -15.11
C ASP A 79 -1.23 11.39 -13.86
N TYR A 80 -1.59 12.54 -13.30
CA TYR A 80 -0.88 13.17 -12.20
C TYR A 80 -1.80 13.40 -11.01
N PHE A 81 -1.20 13.42 -9.83
CA PHE A 81 -1.90 13.80 -8.62
C PHE A 81 -1.05 14.68 -7.73
N TYR A 82 -1.72 15.59 -7.04
CA TYR A 82 -1.15 16.41 -5.99
C TYR A 82 -1.60 15.89 -4.63
N GLN A 83 -0.64 15.73 -3.74
CA GLN A 83 -0.88 15.38 -2.36
C GLN A 83 -1.12 16.66 -1.55
N GLY A 84 -2.35 16.87 -1.10
CA GLY A 84 -2.72 18.05 -0.32
C GLY A 84 -2.65 17.81 1.18
N GLY A 85 -3.82 17.87 1.83
CA GLY A 85 -3.94 17.75 3.28
C GLY A 85 -3.85 16.31 3.77
N ARG A 86 -3.09 16.09 4.84
CA ARG A 86 -3.01 14.81 5.56
C ARG A 86 -3.64 14.96 6.94
N LEU A 87 -4.47 13.98 7.31
CA LEU A 87 -5.07 13.86 8.63
C LEU A 87 -4.76 12.46 9.20
N ASP A 88 -3.91 12.41 10.21
CA ASP A 88 -3.59 11.19 10.93
C ASP A 88 -4.43 11.11 12.22
N VAL A 89 -5.22 10.05 12.35
CA VAL A 89 -5.93 9.72 13.58
C VAL A 89 -5.18 8.59 14.26
N LEU A 90 -4.55 8.92 15.39
CA LEU A 90 -3.83 7.97 16.23
C LEU A 90 -4.79 7.38 17.27
N GLY A 91 -5.03 6.07 17.18
CA GLY A 91 -5.79 5.29 18.16
C GLY A 91 -5.28 3.86 18.24
N LEU A 92 -6.16 2.90 18.59
CA LEU A 92 -5.82 1.47 18.54
C LEU A 92 -5.44 0.99 17.11
N TRP A 93 -5.89 1.74 16.11
CA TRP A 93 -5.58 1.58 14.69
C TRP A 93 -4.99 2.88 14.18
N ARG A 94 -4.02 2.81 13.25
CA ARG A 94 -3.59 4.00 12.50
C ARG A 94 -4.53 4.18 11.32
N ARG A 95 -5.26 5.29 11.33
CA ARG A 95 -6.03 5.74 10.18
C ARG A 95 -5.41 7.03 9.67
N THR A 96 -5.04 7.04 8.40
CA THR A 96 -4.58 8.24 7.73
C THR A 96 -5.52 8.54 6.58
N ALA A 97 -6.09 9.73 6.59
CA ALA A 97 -6.81 10.27 5.46
C ALA A 97 -5.93 11.29 4.73
N MET A 98 -5.97 11.28 3.41
CA MET A 98 -5.28 12.26 2.60
C MET A 98 -6.16 12.79 1.49
N THR A 99 -6.17 14.11 1.35
CA THR A 99 -6.82 14.77 0.24
C THR A 99 -5.88 14.81 -0.95
N VAL A 100 -6.38 14.35 -2.09
CA VAL A 100 -5.65 14.24 -3.34
C VAL A 100 -6.41 15.01 -4.40
N THR A 101 -5.68 15.81 -5.18
CA THR A 101 -6.24 16.50 -6.36
C THR A 101 -5.64 15.89 -7.62
N LEU A 102 -6.51 15.44 -8.52
CA LEU A 102 -6.12 14.76 -9.76
C LEU A 102 -5.98 15.76 -10.90
N TYR A 103 -5.01 15.52 -11.77
CA TYR A 103 -4.73 16.34 -12.93
C TYR A 103 -4.50 15.49 -14.17
N LYS A 104 -5.08 15.94 -15.28
CA LYS A 104 -4.92 15.33 -16.60
C LYS A 104 -3.81 16.04 -17.35
N ASN A 105 -3.20 15.38 -18.34
CA ASN A 105 -2.31 16.07 -19.26
C ASN A 105 -2.99 17.26 -19.96
N PRO A 106 -2.30 18.40 -20.18
CA PRO A 106 -0.87 18.63 -19.90
C PRO A 106 -0.55 18.86 -18.41
N LYS A 107 0.63 18.41 -17.95
CA LYS A 107 1.12 18.58 -16.58
C LYS A 107 0.97 20.05 -16.12
N PRO A 108 0.22 20.35 -15.04
CA PRO A 108 0.04 21.72 -14.58
C PRO A 108 1.36 22.31 -14.11
N VAL A 109 1.74 23.44 -14.71
CA VAL A 109 2.95 24.19 -14.37
C VAL A 109 2.61 25.13 -13.21
N GLY A 110 3.19 24.92 -12.03
CA GLY A 110 2.97 25.78 -10.85
C GLY A 110 2.41 25.08 -9.62
N VAL A 111 2.12 23.77 -9.68
CA VAL A 111 1.80 22.97 -8.50
C VAL A 111 3.10 22.33 -7.98
N PRO A 112 3.63 22.76 -6.82
CA PRO A 112 4.78 22.09 -6.21
C PRO A 112 4.37 20.66 -5.80
N ASP A 113 5.32 19.72 -5.83
CA ASP A 113 5.10 18.33 -5.38
C ASP A 113 4.04 17.52 -6.17
N LEU A 114 3.89 17.80 -7.47
CA LEU A 114 3.04 17.00 -8.36
C LEU A 114 3.70 15.64 -8.68
N LEU A 115 3.00 14.55 -8.37
CA LEU A 115 3.46 13.18 -8.54
C LEU A 115 2.84 12.54 -9.79
N ASP A 116 3.64 11.78 -10.55
CA ASP A 116 3.17 10.95 -11.65
C ASP A 116 2.67 9.60 -11.10
N ALA A 117 1.43 9.23 -11.43
CA ALA A 117 0.83 8.00 -10.91
C ALA A 117 1.57 6.74 -11.39
N LYS A 118 2.02 6.71 -12.64
CA LYS A 118 2.76 5.55 -13.19
C LYS A 118 4.11 5.42 -12.54
N GLU A 119 4.82 6.53 -12.34
CA GLU A 119 6.11 6.53 -11.65
C GLU A 119 5.99 6.07 -10.20
N VAL A 120 4.97 6.55 -9.48
CA VAL A 120 4.71 6.14 -8.10
C VAL A 120 4.41 4.65 -8.00
N LEU A 121 3.64 4.08 -8.94
CA LEU A 121 3.38 2.64 -8.98
C LEU A 121 4.62 1.83 -9.36
N ALA A 122 5.42 2.31 -10.32
CA ALA A 122 6.69 1.67 -10.68
C ALA A 122 7.67 1.66 -9.50
N LYS A 123 7.75 2.76 -8.75
CA LYS A 123 8.55 2.86 -7.52
C LYS A 123 8.01 1.96 -6.41
N ALA A 124 6.69 1.89 -6.25
CA ALA A 124 6.06 0.99 -5.28
C ALA A 124 6.22 -0.50 -5.64
N ALA A 125 6.40 -0.84 -6.91
CA ALA A 125 6.71 -2.20 -7.37
C ALA A 125 8.20 -2.57 -7.18
N THR A 126 9.09 -1.58 -7.19
CA THR A 126 10.55 -1.78 -7.07
C THR A 126 11.07 -1.64 -5.66
N LEU A 127 10.33 -0.99 -4.75
CA LEU A 127 10.62 -1.01 -3.33
C LEU A 127 10.58 -2.47 -2.85
N PRO A 128 11.72 -3.09 -2.49
CA PRO A 128 11.67 -4.37 -1.82
C PRO A 128 10.89 -4.13 -0.54
N THR A 129 9.92 -5.00 -0.26
CA THR A 129 9.33 -5.21 1.07
C THR A 129 10.49 -5.49 2.02
N THR A 130 11.17 -4.43 2.45
CA THR A 130 12.41 -4.54 3.21
C THR A 130 11.96 -4.88 4.62
N GLN A 131 12.35 -6.08 5.00
CA GLN A 131 12.05 -6.73 6.27
C GLN A 131 12.66 -5.98 7.46
#